data_AF-G1V9G7-F1
#
_entry.id   AF-G1V9G7-F1
#
_cell.length_a   1.000
_cell.length_b   1.000
_cell.length_c   1.000
_cell.angle_alpha   90.00
_cell.angle_beta   90.00
_cell.angle_gamma   90.00
#
_symmetry.space_group_name_H-M   'P 1'
#
loop_
_entity.id
_entity.type
_entity.pdbx_description
1 polymer ?
#
loop_
_entity_poly.entity_id
_entity_poly.type
_entity_poly.pdbx_seq_one_letter_code
_entity_poly.pdbx_strand_id
1 'polypeptide(L)'
;MKKIFTLLSLCFVALSTFAQNWVTTPESGQQYYIAVGDKKVGYVTANGNGEKLTAKTATEGDKEKQTWTCTKGADDKWTFTVTVEGETWTMFTLTEAEGKNPRLAAGTDQGEYLKTYTMVDNSDDPSAAFAGIKMVDSEDANSYVNIYSGQRLGNEYGPWANGDSGSKVYFIKASEVEIPTWNFDFNIFQQGDNSTRYFIQFNRPAANNPTYGPTGLNGLTGNKLILSVDKDTLIADSLVKGDVNFRYKVWHITNFDADSKKIVLVNEAGQYIKFVTFETEMPGGNDMYKKNEAGEWVRNGKSGGGKMNGGFIATTDPQELYIFDSNQGSECYSIGDSSDRTTNNFLNTWGNVGWHHFMGKWAVNDINNALKFIPINDILSDEEIAEMDKATGISNVKVQDKQANGYVYTLDGRLVSKSLNGLAKGLYIVNGKKVVVK
;
A
#
# COMPACT_ATOMS: atom_id res chain seq x y z
N MET A 1 17.74 38.18 -15.87
CA MET A 1 17.66 36.88 -16.56
C MET A 1 17.93 35.63 -15.70
N LYS A 2 18.45 35.71 -14.47
CA LYS A 2 18.64 34.52 -13.60
C LYS A 2 17.44 34.10 -12.74
N LYS A 3 16.37 34.89 -12.66
CA LYS A 3 15.17 34.58 -11.83
C LYS A 3 14.02 33.90 -12.58
N ILE A 4 14.10 33.80 -13.91
CA ILE A 4 13.04 33.17 -14.73
C ILE A 4 13.29 31.66 -14.91
N PHE A 5 14.55 31.21 -14.85
CA PHE A 5 14.89 29.78 -14.97
C PHE A 5 14.55 28.96 -13.71
N THR A 6 14.54 29.56 -12.52
CA THR A 6 14.22 28.84 -11.28
C THR A 6 12.72 28.58 -11.12
N LEU A 7 11.87 29.45 -11.67
CA LEU A 7 10.41 29.28 -11.62
C LEU A 7 9.94 28.17 -12.58
N LEU A 8 10.58 28.03 -13.74
CA LEU A 8 10.28 26.96 -14.71
C LEU A 8 10.67 25.57 -14.17
N SER A 9 11.79 25.45 -13.44
CA SER A 9 12.17 24.21 -12.76
C SER A 9 11.25 23.88 -11.57
N LEU A 10 10.72 24.88 -10.84
CA LEU A 10 9.72 24.61 -9.80
C LEU A 10 8.36 24.18 -10.37
N CYS A 11 7.98 24.66 -11.56
CA CYS A 11 6.79 24.16 -12.26
C CYS A 11 6.97 22.72 -12.75
N PHE A 12 8.19 22.29 -13.13
CA PHE A 12 8.46 20.89 -13.47
C PHE A 12 8.45 19.95 -12.24
N VAL A 13 8.88 20.42 -11.07
CA VAL A 13 8.82 19.64 -9.80
C VAL A 13 7.40 19.62 -9.20
N ALA A 14 6.55 20.59 -9.54
CA ALA A 14 5.12 20.57 -9.18
C ALA A 14 4.23 19.77 -10.16
N LEU A 15 4.77 19.38 -11.32
CA LEU A 15 4.09 18.47 -12.26
C LEU A 15 4.40 16.98 -11.98
N SER A 16 5.44 16.68 -11.19
CA SER A 16 5.73 15.29 -10.76
C SER A 16 4.75 14.73 -9.73
N THR A 17 3.76 15.50 -9.27
CA THR A 17 2.69 15.02 -8.38
C THR A 17 1.43 14.52 -9.08
N PHE A 18 1.40 14.46 -10.42
CA PHE A 18 0.41 13.69 -11.19
C PHE A 18 1.01 13.18 -12.51
N ALA A 19 2.27 12.73 -12.53
CA ALA A 19 2.77 12.00 -13.68
C ALA A 19 1.87 10.75 -13.83
N GLN A 20 1.11 10.67 -14.92
CA GLN A 20 0.50 9.41 -15.30
C GLN A 20 1.66 8.47 -15.57
N ASN A 21 1.91 7.52 -14.65
CA ASN A 21 2.92 6.47 -14.80
C ASN A 21 2.49 5.44 -15.86
N TRP A 22 1.77 5.86 -16.91
CA TRP A 22 1.24 5.00 -17.95
C TRP A 22 0.97 5.79 -19.23
N VAL A 23 0.97 5.09 -20.35
CA VAL A 23 0.64 5.62 -21.67
C VAL A 23 -0.46 4.79 -22.33
N THR A 24 -1.20 5.37 -23.28
CA THR A 24 -2.19 4.65 -24.11
C THR A 24 -1.55 3.99 -25.32
N THR A 25 -0.44 4.53 -25.82
CA THR A 25 0.35 3.93 -26.91
C THR A 25 1.78 3.74 -26.43
N PRO A 26 2.29 2.50 -26.33
CA PRO A 26 3.67 2.25 -25.94
C PRO A 26 4.65 2.69 -27.03
N GLU A 27 5.90 2.91 -26.65
CA GLU A 27 7.01 3.05 -27.61
C GLU A 27 7.39 1.67 -28.16
N SER A 28 7.50 1.54 -29.50
CA SER A 28 7.84 0.27 -30.14
C SER A 28 9.23 -0.22 -29.73
N GLY A 29 9.34 -1.53 -29.43
CA GLY A 29 10.56 -2.20 -28.98
C GLY A 29 10.86 -2.04 -27.49
N GLN A 30 10.05 -1.30 -26.74
CA GLN A 30 10.24 -1.11 -25.30
C GLN A 30 9.40 -2.12 -24.50
N GLN A 31 9.82 -2.33 -23.25
CA GLN A 31 9.17 -3.25 -22.31
C GLN A 31 8.18 -2.52 -21.39
N TYR A 32 6.99 -3.09 -21.26
CA TYR A 32 5.91 -2.54 -20.46
C TYR A 32 5.24 -3.64 -19.63
N TYR A 33 4.73 -3.24 -18.48
CA TYR A 33 3.61 -3.95 -17.87
C TYR A 33 2.33 -3.44 -18.52
N ILE A 34 1.47 -4.36 -18.92
CA ILE A 34 0.18 -4.04 -19.54
C ILE A 34 -0.87 -4.20 -18.45
N ALA A 35 -1.47 -3.11 -17.98
CA ALA A 35 -2.56 -3.16 -17.02
C ALA A 35 -3.91 -3.21 -17.76
N VAL A 36 -4.81 -4.08 -17.32
CA VAL A 36 -6.17 -4.20 -17.86
C VAL A 36 -7.18 -3.91 -16.74
N GLY A 37 -8.15 -3.04 -17.04
CA GLY A 37 -9.18 -2.60 -16.12
C GLY A 37 -8.97 -1.19 -15.56
N ASP A 38 -10.06 -0.50 -15.22
CA ASP A 38 -10.08 0.90 -14.76
C ASP A 38 -9.19 1.20 -13.53
N LYS A 39 -8.92 0.18 -12.69
CA LYS A 39 -8.09 0.31 -11.48
C LYS A 39 -6.59 0.32 -11.72
N LYS A 40 -6.10 -0.16 -12.87
CA LYS A 40 -4.67 -0.21 -13.22
C LYS A 40 -3.79 -1.04 -12.25
N VAL A 41 -4.36 -2.06 -11.60
CA VAL A 41 -3.65 -2.91 -10.61
C VAL A 41 -3.41 -4.35 -11.07
N GLY A 42 -4.15 -4.82 -12.08
CA GLY A 42 -3.98 -6.16 -12.66
C GLY A 42 -3.17 -6.10 -13.94
N TYR A 43 -1.97 -6.68 -13.92
CA TYR A 43 -1.09 -6.75 -15.08
C TYR A 43 -1.25 -8.08 -15.82
N VAL A 44 -1.21 -8.02 -17.16
CA VAL A 44 -1.23 -9.20 -18.02
C VAL A 44 -0.06 -10.13 -17.66
N THR A 45 -0.36 -11.33 -17.18
CA THR A 45 0.63 -12.33 -16.75
C THR A 45 0.50 -13.61 -17.57
N ALA A 46 1.61 -14.04 -18.17
CA ALA A 46 1.76 -15.38 -18.74
C ALA A 46 1.80 -16.45 -17.64
N ASN A 47 1.13 -17.60 -17.85
CA ASN A 47 1.08 -18.68 -16.87
C ASN A 47 2.05 -19.81 -17.25
N GLY A 48 1.62 -20.65 -18.20
CA GLY A 48 2.44 -21.65 -18.87
C GLY A 48 2.44 -21.49 -20.40
N ASN A 49 3.31 -22.23 -21.08
CA ASN A 49 3.46 -22.17 -22.53
C ASN A 49 2.16 -22.62 -23.22
N GLY A 50 1.52 -21.70 -23.96
CA GLY A 50 0.24 -21.90 -24.64
C GLY A 50 -0.98 -21.69 -23.75
N GLU A 51 -0.80 -21.39 -22.47
CA GLU A 51 -1.90 -21.19 -21.52
C GLU A 51 -2.52 -19.79 -21.62
N LYS A 52 -3.76 -19.69 -21.14
CA LYS A 52 -4.50 -18.42 -21.05
C LYS A 52 -3.77 -17.44 -20.13
N LEU A 53 -3.72 -16.18 -20.55
CA LEU A 53 -3.21 -15.09 -19.71
C LEU A 53 -4.17 -14.79 -18.57
N THR A 54 -3.62 -14.29 -17.47
CA THR A 54 -4.35 -13.84 -16.28
C THR A 54 -3.94 -12.43 -15.90
N ALA A 55 -4.66 -11.78 -14.98
CA ALA A 55 -4.36 -10.44 -14.51
C ALA A 55 -3.91 -10.49 -13.06
N LYS A 56 -2.60 -10.35 -12.79
CA LYS A 56 -2.04 -10.41 -11.43
C LYS A 56 -1.37 -9.10 -11.06
N THR A 57 -1.30 -8.83 -9.76
CA THR A 57 -0.42 -7.80 -9.20
C THR A 57 1.03 -8.06 -9.61
N ALA A 58 1.83 -7.00 -9.76
CA ALA A 58 3.25 -7.17 -10.03
C ALA A 58 3.94 -7.86 -8.85
N THR A 59 4.78 -8.86 -9.12
CA THR A 59 5.63 -9.50 -8.11
C THR A 59 6.99 -9.80 -8.72
N GLU A 60 8.04 -9.95 -7.89
CA GLU A 60 9.36 -10.29 -8.43
C GLU A 60 9.35 -11.68 -9.10
N GLY A 61 8.54 -12.63 -8.58
CA GLY A 61 8.39 -13.96 -9.15
C GLY A 61 7.66 -14.02 -10.49
N ASP A 62 6.78 -13.04 -10.77
CA ASP A 62 6.05 -12.94 -12.04
C ASP A 62 6.66 -11.91 -13.01
N LYS A 63 7.76 -11.25 -12.64
CA LYS A 63 8.37 -10.16 -13.42
C LYS A 63 8.67 -10.54 -14.86
N GLU A 64 9.33 -11.68 -15.07
CA GLU A 64 9.59 -12.22 -16.41
C GLU A 64 8.30 -12.50 -17.18
N LYS A 65 7.22 -12.88 -16.49
CA LYS A 65 5.91 -13.24 -17.07
C LYS A 65 4.97 -12.05 -17.31
N GLN A 66 5.33 -10.87 -16.82
CA GLN A 66 4.53 -9.64 -16.88
C GLN A 66 5.18 -8.50 -17.69
N THR A 67 6.46 -8.65 -18.04
CA THR A 67 7.22 -7.64 -18.76
C THR A 67 7.14 -7.89 -20.27
N TRP A 68 6.19 -7.23 -20.93
CA TRP A 68 5.90 -7.41 -22.35
C TRP A 68 6.68 -6.44 -23.22
N THR A 69 7.44 -6.96 -24.17
CA THR A 69 8.02 -6.17 -25.26
C THR A 69 6.92 -5.85 -26.26
N CYS A 70 6.62 -4.57 -26.42
CA CYS A 70 5.55 -4.08 -27.30
C CYS A 70 6.18 -3.64 -28.63
N THR A 71 5.84 -4.29 -29.74
CA THR A 71 6.42 -4.00 -31.06
C THR A 71 5.35 -3.59 -32.04
N LYS A 72 5.52 -2.41 -32.66
CA LYS A 72 4.66 -1.93 -33.75
C LYS A 72 5.19 -2.43 -35.10
N GLY A 73 4.36 -3.14 -35.83
CA GLY A 73 4.60 -3.57 -37.21
C GLY A 73 4.42 -2.43 -38.22
N ALA A 74 4.83 -2.67 -39.46
CA ALA A 74 4.69 -1.71 -40.56
C ALA A 74 3.23 -1.49 -41.02
N ASP A 75 2.33 -2.41 -40.64
CA ASP A 75 0.89 -2.39 -40.90
C ASP A 75 0.09 -1.70 -39.78
N ASP A 76 0.77 -0.96 -38.90
CA ASP A 76 0.22 -0.34 -37.70
C ASP A 76 -0.38 -1.32 -36.66
N LYS A 77 -0.18 -2.63 -36.84
CA LYS A 77 -0.56 -3.64 -35.85
C LYS A 77 0.55 -3.87 -34.84
N TRP A 78 0.17 -4.33 -33.65
CA TRP A 78 1.08 -4.53 -32.52
C TRP A 78 1.26 -6.01 -32.19
N THR A 79 2.48 -6.38 -31.84
CA THR A 79 2.81 -7.70 -31.28
C THR A 79 3.37 -7.52 -29.87
N PHE A 80 3.00 -8.43 -28.98
CA PHE A 80 3.45 -8.44 -27.59
C PHE A 80 4.18 -9.75 -27.33
N THR A 81 5.44 -9.65 -26.92
CA THR A 81 6.26 -10.82 -26.58
C THR A 81 6.79 -10.74 -25.17
N VAL A 82 7.01 -11.89 -24.54
CA VAL A 82 7.55 -12.01 -23.19
C VAL A 82 8.66 -13.05 -23.21
N THR A 83 9.71 -12.87 -22.42
CA THR A 83 10.79 -13.86 -22.29
C THR A 83 10.66 -14.54 -20.94
N VAL A 84 10.35 -15.84 -20.93
CA VAL A 84 10.14 -16.63 -19.73
C VAL A 84 11.15 -17.77 -19.74
N GLU A 85 12.00 -17.87 -18.72
CA GLU A 85 13.02 -18.94 -18.63
C GLU A 85 13.95 -19.02 -19.85
N GLY A 86 14.20 -17.88 -20.50
CA GLY A 86 15.04 -17.78 -21.71
C GLY A 86 14.33 -18.07 -23.03
N GLU A 87 13.06 -18.49 -23.00
CA GLU A 87 12.24 -18.68 -24.21
C GLU A 87 11.40 -17.44 -24.51
N THR A 88 11.32 -17.05 -25.79
CA THR A 88 10.43 -15.96 -26.21
C THR A 88 9.05 -16.50 -26.53
N TRP A 89 8.07 -16.06 -25.78
CA TRP A 89 6.66 -16.36 -26.00
C TRP A 89 5.96 -15.18 -26.66
N THR A 90 5.06 -15.47 -27.59
CA THR A 90 4.25 -14.44 -28.27
C THR A 90 2.82 -14.48 -27.75
N MET A 91 2.22 -13.33 -27.50
CA MET A 91 0.79 -13.23 -27.18
C MET A 91 -0.06 -13.57 -28.40
N PHE A 92 -1.04 -14.46 -28.23
CA PHE A 92 -1.98 -14.84 -29.29
C PHE A 92 -3.41 -14.94 -28.75
N THR A 93 -4.39 -14.86 -29.64
CA THR A 93 -5.81 -15.04 -29.28
C THR A 93 -6.27 -16.46 -29.56
N LEU A 94 -6.65 -17.17 -28.49
CA LEU A 94 -7.41 -18.41 -28.57
C LEU A 94 -8.86 -18.07 -28.94
N THR A 95 -9.34 -18.68 -30.01
CA THR A 95 -10.76 -18.65 -30.39
C THR A 95 -11.30 -20.08 -30.34
N GLU A 96 -12.44 -20.28 -29.68
CA GLU A 96 -13.19 -21.54 -29.84
C GLU A 96 -13.72 -21.63 -31.29
N ALA A 97 -14.15 -22.83 -31.71
CA ALA A 97 -14.83 -22.99 -32.99
C ALA A 97 -15.98 -21.97 -33.09
N GLU A 98 -16.08 -21.25 -34.22
CA GLU A 98 -17.03 -20.14 -34.46
C GLU A 98 -16.66 -18.77 -33.84
N GLY A 99 -15.45 -18.56 -33.28
CA GLY A 99 -14.98 -17.23 -32.87
C GLY A 99 -15.63 -16.69 -31.58
N LYS A 100 -16.39 -17.52 -30.87
CA LYS A 100 -17.02 -17.15 -29.59
C LYS A 100 -15.98 -17.19 -28.47
N ASN A 101 -16.07 -16.23 -27.55
CA ASN A 101 -15.22 -16.11 -26.35
C ASN A 101 -13.69 -16.08 -26.58
N PRO A 102 -13.17 -15.17 -27.43
CA PRO A 102 -11.72 -14.98 -27.56
C PRO A 102 -11.03 -14.78 -26.21
N ARG A 103 -9.85 -15.39 -26.05
CA ARG A 103 -9.00 -15.28 -24.86
C ARG A 103 -7.55 -15.08 -25.26
N LEU A 104 -6.86 -14.17 -24.59
CA LEU A 104 -5.41 -14.07 -24.75
C LEU A 104 -4.71 -15.27 -24.10
N ALA A 105 -3.67 -15.74 -24.77
CA ALA A 105 -2.72 -16.74 -24.31
C ALA A 105 -1.31 -16.31 -24.74
N ALA A 106 -0.28 -16.98 -24.24
CA ALA A 106 1.08 -16.80 -24.75
C ALA A 106 1.90 -18.09 -24.68
N GLY A 107 2.79 -18.25 -25.64
CA GLY A 107 3.62 -19.44 -25.76
C GLY A 107 4.60 -19.37 -26.92
N THR A 108 5.41 -20.41 -27.06
CA THR A 108 6.24 -20.66 -28.25
C THR A 108 5.35 -21.16 -29.39
N ASP A 109 5.61 -20.71 -30.62
CA ASP A 109 4.83 -20.93 -31.84
C ASP A 109 3.65 -21.93 -31.78
N GLN A 110 2.44 -21.40 -31.54
CA GLN A 110 1.22 -22.17 -31.33
C GLN A 110 0.36 -22.35 -32.61
N GLY A 111 0.94 -22.24 -33.81
CA GLY A 111 0.18 -22.37 -35.07
C GLY A 111 -0.49 -21.07 -35.56
N GLU A 112 -1.61 -21.19 -36.28
CA GLU A 112 -2.30 -20.08 -36.99
C GLU A 112 -3.29 -19.29 -36.11
N TYR A 113 -2.88 -18.89 -34.90
CA TYR A 113 -3.65 -17.95 -34.09
C TYR A 113 -3.32 -16.49 -34.44
N LEU A 114 -4.26 -15.57 -34.20
CA LEU A 114 -4.01 -14.13 -34.32
C LEU A 114 -2.93 -13.70 -33.31
N LYS A 115 -1.84 -13.11 -33.81
CA LYS A 115 -0.65 -12.67 -33.04
C LYS A 115 -0.36 -11.16 -33.18
N THR A 116 -1.12 -10.47 -34.02
CA THR A 116 -1.00 -9.02 -34.26
C THR A 116 -2.33 -8.33 -33.95
N TYR A 117 -2.27 -7.22 -33.22
CA TYR A 117 -3.43 -6.59 -32.62
C TYR A 117 -3.59 -5.16 -33.10
N THR A 118 -4.83 -4.73 -33.32
CA THR A 118 -5.13 -3.31 -33.55
C THR A 118 -5.29 -2.64 -32.20
N MET A 119 -4.61 -1.51 -32.01
CA MET A 119 -4.77 -0.66 -30.84
C MET A 119 -5.66 0.52 -31.16
N VAL A 120 -6.56 0.85 -30.26
CA VAL A 120 -7.41 2.05 -30.32
C VAL A 120 -6.94 3.00 -29.23
N ASP A 121 -6.48 4.17 -29.63
CA ASP A 121 -6.11 5.24 -28.70
C ASP A 121 -7.35 6.06 -28.33
N ASN A 122 -7.66 6.16 -27.04
CA ASN A 122 -8.78 6.96 -26.52
C ASN A 122 -8.22 8.06 -25.62
N SER A 123 -7.22 8.81 -26.09
CA SER A 123 -6.49 9.81 -25.33
C SER A 123 -7.00 11.26 -25.49
N ASP A 124 -8.12 11.46 -26.21
CA ASP A 124 -8.70 12.78 -26.49
C ASP A 124 -9.00 13.60 -25.21
N ASP A 125 -9.39 12.93 -24.12
CA ASP A 125 -9.48 13.49 -22.78
C ASP A 125 -8.39 12.89 -21.87
N PRO A 126 -7.33 13.65 -21.54
CA PRO A 126 -6.25 13.17 -20.69
C PRO A 126 -6.70 12.68 -19.31
N SER A 127 -7.82 13.18 -18.77
CA SER A 127 -8.34 12.79 -17.47
C SER A 127 -9.02 11.42 -17.46
N ALA A 128 -9.42 10.94 -18.64
CA ALA A 128 -10.13 9.68 -18.85
C ALA A 128 -9.40 8.75 -19.85
N ALA A 129 -8.19 9.10 -20.28
CA ALA A 129 -7.47 8.42 -21.35
C ALA A 129 -7.25 6.92 -21.08
N PHE A 130 -7.35 6.10 -22.12
CA PHE A 130 -7.07 4.65 -22.08
C PHE A 130 -6.78 4.11 -23.48
N ALA A 131 -6.22 2.91 -23.55
CA ALA A 131 -6.07 2.16 -24.79
C ALA A 131 -7.10 1.02 -24.88
N GLY A 132 -7.50 0.67 -26.09
CA GLY A 132 -8.22 -0.58 -26.39
C GLY A 132 -7.33 -1.51 -27.22
N ILE A 133 -7.25 -2.78 -26.85
CA ILE A 133 -6.59 -3.82 -27.67
C ILE A 133 -7.68 -4.70 -28.29
N LYS A 134 -7.76 -4.74 -29.61
CA LYS A 134 -8.71 -5.58 -30.36
C LYS A 134 -8.14 -6.98 -30.57
N MET A 135 -8.76 -8.01 -29.98
CA MET A 135 -8.31 -9.40 -29.96
C MET A 135 -8.75 -10.24 -31.16
N VAL A 136 -9.74 -9.79 -31.92
CA VAL A 136 -10.24 -10.49 -33.11
C VAL A 136 -10.48 -9.51 -34.25
N ASP A 137 -10.23 -9.94 -35.48
CA ASP A 137 -10.51 -9.16 -36.68
C ASP A 137 -12.00 -9.29 -37.06
N SER A 138 -12.87 -8.77 -36.19
CA SER A 138 -14.34 -8.74 -36.34
C SER A 138 -14.88 -7.33 -36.07
N GLU A 139 -15.98 -6.96 -36.74
CA GLU A 139 -16.72 -5.73 -36.45
C GLU A 139 -17.62 -5.85 -35.19
N ASP A 140 -17.65 -7.02 -34.55
CA ASP A 140 -18.38 -7.22 -33.31
C ASP A 140 -17.86 -6.29 -32.21
N ALA A 141 -18.79 -5.61 -31.52
CA ALA A 141 -18.48 -4.76 -30.37
C ALA A 141 -17.69 -5.52 -29.29
N ASN A 142 -17.95 -6.82 -29.17
CA ASN A 142 -17.34 -7.72 -28.21
C ASN A 142 -16.03 -8.32 -28.78
N SER A 143 -15.05 -7.46 -29.06
CA SER A 143 -13.76 -7.85 -29.64
C SER A 143 -12.54 -7.33 -28.87
N TYR A 144 -12.72 -6.63 -27.75
CA TYR A 144 -11.63 -6.02 -26.99
C TYR A 144 -11.14 -6.88 -25.81
N VAL A 145 -9.89 -6.66 -25.41
CA VAL A 145 -9.25 -7.39 -24.32
C VAL A 145 -10.06 -7.33 -23.02
N ASN A 146 -10.12 -8.46 -22.33
CA ASN A 146 -10.57 -8.59 -20.95
C ASN A 146 -9.88 -9.84 -20.37
N ILE A 147 -9.38 -9.75 -19.13
CA ILE A 147 -8.58 -10.80 -18.50
C ILE A 147 -9.10 -11.16 -17.10
N TYR A 148 -9.16 -12.47 -16.82
CA TYR A 148 -9.66 -13.02 -15.56
C TYR A 148 -8.57 -13.14 -14.46
N SER A 149 -9.01 -12.97 -13.21
CA SER A 149 -8.41 -13.31 -11.89
C SER A 149 -7.04 -12.73 -11.45
N GLY A 150 -7.04 -11.98 -10.33
CA GLY A 150 -5.95 -11.67 -9.38
C GLY A 150 -6.16 -10.36 -8.59
N GLN A 151 -6.81 -10.44 -7.41
CA GLN A 151 -6.97 -9.39 -6.37
C GLN A 151 -7.87 -8.18 -6.73
N ARG A 152 -9.18 -8.35 -6.47
CA ARG A 152 -10.28 -7.36 -6.66
C ARG A 152 -10.47 -6.79 -8.07
N LEU A 153 -10.25 -7.63 -9.06
CA LEU A 153 -11.30 -8.34 -9.80
C LEU A 153 -12.76 -7.91 -9.53
N GLY A 154 -13.32 -7.18 -10.48
CA GLY A 154 -14.77 -7.00 -10.65
C GLY A 154 -15.26 -7.85 -11.81
N ASN A 155 -16.26 -8.70 -11.53
CA ASN A 155 -16.92 -9.64 -12.43
C ASN A 155 -17.31 -9.05 -13.81
N GLU A 156 -16.56 -9.29 -14.88
CA GLU A 156 -17.05 -9.04 -16.25
C GLU A 156 -16.58 -10.16 -17.20
N TYR A 157 -17.55 -10.90 -17.75
CA TYR A 157 -17.40 -12.16 -18.49
C TYR A 157 -17.20 -11.95 -20.00
N GLY A 158 -16.22 -12.61 -20.62
CA GLY A 158 -16.10 -12.67 -22.10
C GLY A 158 -15.93 -11.29 -22.76
N PRO A 159 -15.80 -11.16 -24.08
CA PRO A 159 -15.37 -9.86 -24.64
C PRO A 159 -16.44 -8.77 -24.53
N TRP A 160 -15.98 -7.56 -24.25
CA TRP A 160 -16.77 -6.34 -24.00
C TRP A 160 -16.34 -5.23 -24.98
N ALA A 161 -17.08 -4.11 -24.99
CA ALA A 161 -16.89 -3.02 -25.93
C ALA A 161 -15.66 -2.15 -25.56
N ASN A 162 -15.17 -1.40 -26.56
CA ASN A 162 -14.15 -0.38 -26.30
C ASN A 162 -14.64 0.61 -25.23
N GLY A 163 -13.85 0.77 -24.16
CA GLY A 163 -14.16 1.70 -23.06
C GLY A 163 -14.91 1.11 -21.88
N ASP A 164 -15.36 -0.15 -21.95
CA ASP A 164 -15.90 -0.86 -20.80
C ASP A 164 -14.85 -0.97 -19.69
N SER A 165 -15.29 -0.94 -18.42
CA SER A 165 -14.38 -0.84 -17.28
C SER A 165 -13.35 -1.97 -17.24
N GLY A 166 -13.72 -3.20 -17.63
CA GLY A 166 -12.82 -4.34 -17.75
C GLY A 166 -11.97 -4.40 -19.03
N SER A 167 -12.16 -3.49 -19.99
CA SER A 167 -11.47 -3.49 -21.30
C SER A 167 -10.53 -2.31 -21.53
N LYS A 168 -10.42 -1.40 -20.57
CA LYS A 168 -9.43 -0.31 -20.61
C LYS A 168 -8.02 -0.85 -20.38
N VAL A 169 -7.08 -0.44 -21.21
CA VAL A 169 -5.68 -0.86 -21.16
C VAL A 169 -4.76 0.33 -20.90
N TYR A 170 -3.69 0.09 -20.13
CA TYR A 170 -2.68 1.07 -19.80
C TYR A 170 -1.29 0.43 -19.86
N PHE A 171 -0.32 1.11 -20.47
CA PHE A 171 1.05 0.62 -20.58
C PHE A 171 1.95 1.37 -19.61
N ILE A 172 2.50 0.67 -18.61
CA ILE A 172 3.44 1.25 -17.64
C ILE A 172 4.84 0.79 -18.04
N LYS A 173 5.81 1.70 -18.19
CA LYS A 173 7.20 1.30 -18.53
C LYS A 173 7.72 0.35 -17.46
N ALA A 174 8.40 -0.72 -17.86
CA ALA A 174 8.88 -1.73 -16.90
C ALA A 174 9.80 -1.14 -15.81
N SER A 175 10.54 -0.07 -16.12
CA SER A 175 11.38 0.68 -15.18
C SER A 175 10.59 1.57 -14.20
N GLU A 176 9.31 1.82 -14.45
CA GLU A 176 8.44 2.68 -13.66
C GLU A 176 7.45 1.88 -12.80
N VAL A 177 7.34 0.57 -13.02
CA VAL A 177 6.55 -0.31 -12.15
C VAL A 177 7.31 -0.54 -10.85
N GLU A 178 6.75 -0.06 -9.76
CA GLU A 178 7.16 -0.44 -8.42
C GLU A 178 6.61 -1.84 -8.13
N ILE A 179 7.50 -2.84 -8.04
CA ILE A 179 7.15 -4.18 -7.62
C ILE A 179 7.07 -4.19 -6.09
N PRO A 180 5.91 -4.50 -5.49
CA PRO A 180 5.78 -4.57 -4.05
C PRO A 180 6.74 -5.58 -3.42
N THR A 181 7.55 -5.11 -2.47
CA THR A 181 8.42 -5.95 -1.65
C THR A 181 7.84 -6.06 -0.25
N TRP A 182 7.00 -7.06 0.01
CA TRP A 182 6.53 -7.35 1.37
C TRP A 182 7.59 -8.15 2.11
N ASN A 183 8.58 -7.44 2.66
CA ASN A 183 9.72 -8.07 3.33
C ASN A 183 9.36 -8.62 4.73
N PHE A 184 8.21 -8.21 5.28
CA PHE A 184 7.76 -8.55 6.64
C PHE A 184 8.84 -8.34 7.71
N ASP A 185 9.70 -7.34 7.52
CA ASP A 185 10.84 -7.04 8.39
C ASP A 185 10.43 -6.02 9.46
N PHE A 186 9.65 -6.50 10.44
CA PHE A 186 9.16 -5.66 11.52
C PHE A 186 10.15 -5.66 12.69
N ASN A 187 10.57 -4.48 13.15
CA ASN A 187 11.28 -4.35 14.42
C ASN A 187 10.36 -4.71 15.59
N ILE A 188 10.75 -5.70 16.38
CA ILE A 188 10.09 -6.01 17.66
C ILE A 188 10.34 -4.87 18.65
N PHE A 189 9.30 -4.52 19.40
CA PHE A 189 9.34 -3.42 20.35
C PHE A 189 10.50 -3.51 21.34
N GLN A 190 11.26 -2.42 21.43
CA GLN A 190 12.32 -2.21 22.41
C GLN A 190 12.08 -0.89 23.14
N GLN A 191 11.99 -0.97 24.47
CA GLN A 191 11.76 0.20 25.28
C GLN A 191 12.87 1.24 25.09
N GLY A 192 12.48 2.46 24.74
CA GLY A 192 13.39 3.59 24.52
C GLY A 192 13.94 3.69 23.10
N ASP A 193 13.52 2.82 22.17
CA ASP A 193 13.89 2.88 20.76
C ASP A 193 12.67 3.28 19.90
N ASN A 194 12.68 4.52 19.41
CA ASN A 194 11.60 5.06 18.57
C ASN A 194 11.47 4.37 17.22
N SER A 195 12.52 3.67 16.73
CA SER A 195 12.45 2.91 15.47
C SER A 195 11.62 1.62 15.59
N THR A 196 11.25 1.24 16.82
CA THR A 196 10.40 0.07 17.12
C THR A 196 8.97 0.45 17.51
N ARG A 197 8.67 1.75 17.52
CA ARG A 197 7.34 2.33 17.75
C ARG A 197 6.74 2.66 16.40
N TYR A 198 5.51 2.21 16.13
CA TYR A 198 4.87 2.37 14.83
C TYR A 198 3.60 3.20 14.91
N PHE A 199 3.35 3.98 13.86
CA PHE A 199 1.99 4.28 13.45
C PHE A 199 1.50 3.20 12.49
N ILE A 200 0.25 2.78 12.66
CA ILE A 200 -0.47 2.00 11.66
C ILE A 200 -1.25 2.99 10.79
N GLN A 201 -0.67 3.37 9.65
CA GLN A 201 -1.21 4.36 8.74
C GLN A 201 -2.14 3.73 7.70
N PHE A 202 -3.22 4.43 7.35
CA PHE A 202 -4.05 4.04 6.21
C PHE A 202 -3.42 4.54 4.90
N ASN A 203 -3.26 3.66 3.91
CA ASN A 203 -2.60 3.97 2.64
C ASN A 203 -3.35 5.00 1.78
N ARG A 204 -4.64 5.23 2.06
CA ARG A 204 -5.44 6.23 1.34
C ARG A 204 -5.64 7.51 2.14
N PRO A 205 -5.61 8.68 1.47
CA PRO A 205 -6.08 9.90 2.08
C PRO A 205 -7.56 9.79 2.44
N ALA A 206 -7.93 10.33 3.61
CA ALA A 206 -9.32 10.55 3.96
C ALA A 206 -9.97 11.49 2.94
N ALA A 207 -11.06 11.07 2.29
CA ALA A 207 -11.89 12.00 1.57
C ALA A 207 -12.82 12.73 2.55
N ASN A 208 -12.86 14.05 2.49
CA ASN A 208 -13.68 14.87 3.36
C ASN A 208 -15.07 15.08 2.73
N ASN A 209 -16.11 14.50 3.31
CA ASN A 209 -17.49 14.74 2.87
C ASN A 209 -18.42 15.08 4.04
N PRO A 210 -18.52 16.37 4.42
CA PRO A 210 -19.33 16.81 5.56
C PRO A 210 -20.84 16.63 5.35
N THR A 211 -21.28 16.26 4.14
CA THR A 211 -22.70 15.95 3.83
C THR A 211 -23.17 14.69 4.54
N TYR A 212 -22.26 13.73 4.83
CA TYR A 212 -22.59 12.43 5.41
C TYR A 212 -22.30 12.33 6.91
N GLY A 213 -21.99 13.44 7.57
CA GLY A 213 -21.74 13.47 9.00
C GLY A 213 -20.69 14.50 9.40
N PRO A 214 -20.42 14.61 10.71
CA PRO A 214 -19.31 15.42 11.20
C PRO A 214 -18.00 14.83 10.67
N THR A 215 -17.17 15.66 10.04
CA THR A 215 -15.81 15.26 9.65
C THR A 215 -14.83 15.89 10.64
N GLY A 216 -14.28 15.09 11.54
CA GLY A 216 -13.24 15.56 12.47
C GLY A 216 -11.86 15.66 11.81
N LEU A 217 -11.85 15.85 10.48
CA LEU A 217 -10.63 15.95 9.69
C LEU A 217 -9.94 17.30 9.88
N ASN A 218 -10.64 18.39 10.22
CA ASN A 218 -10.04 19.72 10.44
C ASN A 218 -9.00 20.16 9.36
N GLY A 219 -9.10 19.66 8.12
CA GLY A 219 -8.12 19.90 7.04
C GLY A 219 -6.91 18.94 6.99
N LEU A 220 -6.86 17.93 7.85
CA LEU A 220 -5.81 16.90 7.95
C LEU A 220 -6.15 15.72 7.04
N THR A 221 -5.78 15.82 5.76
CA THR A 221 -5.92 14.74 4.77
C THR A 221 -4.55 14.18 4.39
N GLY A 222 -4.42 12.87 4.22
CA GLY A 222 -3.21 12.24 3.66
C GLY A 222 -2.46 11.32 4.62
N ASN A 223 -1.13 11.33 4.50
CA ASN A 223 -0.12 10.51 5.20
C ASN A 223 0.00 10.74 6.72
N LYS A 224 -1.06 11.19 7.38
CA LYS A 224 -1.13 11.38 8.85
C LYS A 224 -2.38 10.79 9.46
N LEU A 225 -3.09 9.98 8.69
CA LEU A 225 -4.27 9.25 9.12
C LEU A 225 -3.85 7.87 9.63
N ILE A 226 -4.04 7.63 10.92
CA ILE A 226 -3.47 6.52 11.66
C ILE A 226 -4.52 5.83 12.52
N LEU A 227 -4.31 4.57 12.82
CA LEU A 227 -5.16 3.79 13.71
C LEU A 227 -5.00 4.27 15.16
N SER A 228 -6.12 4.55 15.81
CA SER A 228 -6.20 4.99 17.21
C SER A 228 -7.34 4.28 17.94
N VAL A 229 -7.47 4.57 19.23
CA VAL A 229 -8.56 4.10 20.09
C VAL A 229 -9.27 5.29 20.74
N ASP A 230 -10.60 5.31 20.68
CA ASP A 230 -11.45 6.18 21.51
C ASP A 230 -12.52 5.33 22.21
N LYS A 231 -12.58 5.39 23.55
CA LYS A 231 -13.55 4.66 24.39
C LYS A 231 -13.76 3.21 23.93
N ASP A 232 -12.65 2.46 23.85
CA ASP A 232 -12.55 1.05 23.44
C ASP A 232 -12.89 0.75 21.97
N THR A 233 -13.12 1.78 21.16
CA THR A 233 -13.42 1.65 19.74
C THR A 233 -12.20 1.99 18.92
N LEU A 234 -11.88 1.13 17.93
CA LEU A 234 -10.87 1.46 16.93
C LEU A 234 -11.39 2.55 15.99
N ILE A 235 -10.56 3.56 15.77
CA ILE A 235 -10.87 4.70 14.91
C ILE A 235 -9.69 4.99 13.99
N ALA A 236 -9.97 5.62 12.86
CA ALA A 236 -8.96 6.35 12.12
C ALA A 236 -8.90 7.78 12.64
N ASP A 237 -7.72 8.21 13.01
CA ASP A 237 -7.48 9.50 13.64
C ASP A 237 -6.29 10.21 13.00
N SER A 238 -6.18 11.49 13.25
CA SER A 238 -5.11 12.34 12.76
C SER A 238 -3.98 12.46 13.77
N LEU A 239 -2.75 12.63 13.28
CA LEU A 239 -1.60 12.97 14.11
C LEU A 239 -1.52 14.49 14.31
N VAL A 240 -1.74 14.95 15.54
CA VAL A 240 -1.71 16.37 15.94
C VAL A 240 -0.62 16.59 16.98
N LYS A 241 0.08 17.73 16.93
CA LYS A 241 1.11 18.07 17.92
C LYS A 241 0.50 18.33 19.30
N GLY A 242 1.15 17.84 20.36
CA GLY A 242 0.69 17.94 21.75
C GLY A 242 -0.55 17.10 22.08
N ASP A 243 -0.86 16.07 21.27
CA ASP A 243 -2.06 15.27 21.45
C ASP A 243 -1.98 14.39 22.72
N VAL A 244 -2.87 14.66 23.67
CA VAL A 244 -3.01 13.88 24.91
C VAL A 244 -3.42 12.42 24.65
N ASN A 245 -3.95 12.12 23.46
CA ASN A 245 -4.33 10.78 23.02
C ASN A 245 -3.21 10.04 22.27
N PHE A 246 -2.00 10.59 22.22
CA PHE A 246 -0.89 9.98 21.46
C PHE A 246 -0.61 8.52 21.81
N ARG A 247 -0.73 8.17 23.09
CA ARG A 247 -0.54 6.79 23.58
C ARG A 247 -1.51 5.76 22.97
N TYR A 248 -2.64 6.22 22.43
CA TYR A 248 -3.62 5.36 21.75
C TYR A 248 -3.30 5.15 20.27
N LYS A 249 -2.37 5.95 19.72
CA LYS A 249 -2.01 6.03 18.29
C LYS A 249 -0.71 5.31 17.96
N VAL A 250 0.17 5.16 18.95
CA VAL A 250 1.45 4.47 18.82
C VAL A 250 1.27 3.00 19.17
N TRP A 251 1.66 2.13 18.23
CA TRP A 251 1.52 0.69 18.30
C TRP A 251 2.89 0.02 18.36
N HIS A 252 2.97 -1.06 19.12
CA HIS A 252 4.14 -1.89 19.31
C HIS A 252 3.88 -3.28 18.75
N ILE A 253 4.84 -3.79 17.99
CA ILE A 253 4.86 -5.19 17.57
C ILE A 253 5.65 -5.95 18.63
N THR A 254 4.97 -6.69 19.49
CA THR A 254 5.65 -7.43 20.58
C THR A 254 6.03 -8.85 20.18
N ASN A 255 5.40 -9.39 19.14
CA ASN A 255 5.74 -10.67 18.57
C ASN A 255 5.34 -10.69 17.09
N PHE A 256 6.18 -11.30 16.25
CA PHE A 256 5.88 -11.52 14.84
C PHE A 256 6.53 -12.82 14.37
N ASP A 257 5.76 -13.64 13.65
CA ASP A 257 6.21 -14.85 12.99
C ASP A 257 5.93 -14.73 11.49
N ALA A 258 7.01 -14.67 10.70
CA ALA A 258 6.94 -14.49 9.26
C ALA A 258 6.37 -15.71 8.53
N ASP A 259 6.47 -16.93 9.07
CA ASP A 259 5.98 -18.14 8.42
C ASP A 259 4.48 -18.28 8.63
N SER A 260 4.03 -18.17 9.89
CA SER A 260 2.60 -18.26 10.23
C SER A 260 1.83 -16.95 9.98
N LYS A 261 2.55 -15.86 9.66
CA LYS A 261 2.02 -14.50 9.51
C LYS A 261 1.36 -13.96 10.79
N LYS A 262 1.63 -14.58 11.93
CA LYS A 262 1.06 -14.17 13.21
C LYS A 262 1.74 -12.91 13.72
N ILE A 263 0.96 -11.97 14.22
CA ILE A 263 1.43 -10.71 14.79
C ILE A 263 0.69 -10.38 16.08
N VAL A 264 1.40 -9.79 17.05
CA VAL A 264 0.82 -9.25 18.29
C VAL A 264 1.06 -7.76 18.33
N LEU A 265 -0.03 -7.00 18.40
CA LEU A 265 -0.05 -5.53 18.39
C LEU A 265 -0.64 -5.00 19.70
N VAL A 266 0.08 -4.10 20.35
CA VAL A 266 -0.38 -3.40 21.56
C VAL A 266 -0.05 -1.92 21.47
N ASN A 267 -0.96 -1.04 21.83
CA ASN A 267 -0.66 0.40 21.90
C ASN A 267 -0.01 0.78 23.23
N GLU A 268 0.48 2.01 23.35
CA GLU A 268 1.13 2.50 24.58
C GLU A 268 0.19 2.65 25.78
N ALA A 269 -1.13 2.62 25.54
CA ALA A 269 -2.13 2.52 26.60
C ALA A 269 -2.36 1.06 27.07
N GLY A 270 -1.64 0.08 26.53
CA GLY A 270 -1.78 -1.33 26.90
C GLY A 270 -2.98 -2.04 26.27
N GLN A 271 -3.49 -1.53 25.15
CA GLN A 271 -4.65 -2.07 24.46
C GLN A 271 -4.26 -2.85 23.20
N TYR A 272 -4.91 -3.98 23.00
CA TYR A 272 -4.80 -4.88 21.86
C TYR A 272 -6.02 -4.73 20.94
N ILE A 273 -5.88 -5.20 19.71
CA ILE A 273 -6.96 -5.24 18.72
C ILE A 273 -7.62 -6.62 18.74
N LYS A 274 -8.95 -6.66 18.85
CA LYS A 274 -9.75 -7.89 18.83
C LYS A 274 -10.87 -7.79 17.82
N PHE A 275 -11.12 -8.87 17.08
CA PHE A 275 -12.37 -9.02 16.33
C PHE A 275 -13.48 -9.55 17.23
N VAL A 276 -14.67 -8.93 17.15
CA VAL A 276 -15.87 -9.41 17.83
C VAL A 276 -17.02 -9.58 16.85
N THR A 277 -17.76 -10.66 17.00
CA THR A 277 -19.06 -10.84 16.37
C THR A 277 -20.10 -10.04 17.14
N PHE A 278 -20.95 -9.29 16.45
CA PHE A 278 -22.03 -8.55 17.10
C PHE A 278 -23.22 -9.48 17.38
N GLU A 279 -23.77 -9.39 18.59
CA GLU A 279 -24.99 -10.13 18.96
C GLU A 279 -26.19 -9.73 18.09
N THR A 280 -26.26 -8.45 17.72
CA THR A 280 -27.25 -7.90 16.80
C THR A 280 -26.56 -7.30 15.59
N GLU A 281 -26.99 -7.69 14.39
CA GLU A 281 -26.50 -7.12 13.13
C GLU A 281 -26.73 -5.61 13.12
N MET A 282 -25.68 -4.85 12.80
CA MET A 282 -25.80 -3.44 12.48
C MET A 282 -26.35 -3.30 11.06
N PRO A 283 -27.53 -2.69 10.89
CA PRO A 283 -28.12 -2.50 9.58
C PRO A 283 -27.23 -1.61 8.71
N GLY A 284 -27.17 -1.92 7.42
CA GLY A 284 -26.44 -1.11 6.45
C GLY A 284 -27.17 0.18 6.07
N GLY A 285 -26.41 1.11 5.48
CA GLY A 285 -26.90 2.36 4.90
C GLY A 285 -25.82 3.43 4.96
N ASN A 286 -25.64 4.21 3.89
CA ASN A 286 -24.66 5.30 3.84
C ASN A 286 -25.08 6.53 4.69
N ASP A 287 -25.61 6.29 5.89
CA ASP A 287 -26.28 7.26 6.78
C ASP A 287 -26.04 6.95 8.26
N MET A 288 -24.79 6.62 8.61
CA MET A 288 -24.31 6.44 10.01
C MET A 288 -24.72 7.58 10.94
N TYR A 289 -24.74 8.80 10.42
CA TYR A 289 -25.14 10.00 11.14
C TYR A 289 -26.33 10.65 10.45
N LYS A 290 -27.24 11.19 11.25
CA LYS A 290 -28.33 12.05 10.80
C LYS A 290 -28.40 13.29 11.67
N LYS A 291 -28.93 14.39 11.15
CA LYS A 291 -29.27 15.54 11.99
C LYS A 291 -30.53 15.25 12.79
N ASN A 292 -30.51 15.53 14.09
CA ASN A 292 -31.71 15.54 14.91
C ASN A 292 -32.57 16.79 14.60
N GLU A 293 -33.72 16.93 15.26
CA GLU A 293 -34.61 18.10 15.09
C GLU A 293 -33.93 19.43 15.44
N ALA A 294 -32.92 19.41 16.32
CA ALA A 294 -32.10 20.57 16.67
C ALA A 294 -30.98 20.86 15.65
N GLY A 295 -30.83 20.05 14.60
CA GLY A 295 -29.81 20.20 13.56
C GLY A 295 -28.43 19.65 13.93
N GLU A 296 -28.30 18.96 15.07
CA GLU A 296 -27.06 18.36 15.56
C GLU A 296 -26.87 16.95 14.99
N TRP A 297 -25.62 16.57 14.72
CA TRP A 297 -25.30 15.24 14.24
C TRP A 297 -25.44 14.19 15.35
N VAL A 298 -26.28 13.18 15.11
CA VAL A 298 -26.48 12.03 16.00
C VAL A 298 -26.24 10.72 15.25
N ARG A 299 -25.75 9.69 15.95
CA ARG A 299 -25.63 8.34 15.38
C ARG A 299 -27.01 7.76 15.09
N ASN A 300 -27.14 7.11 13.94
CA ASN A 300 -28.38 6.49 13.48
C ASN A 300 -28.39 4.96 13.66
N GLY A 301 -27.38 4.38 14.33
CA GLY A 301 -27.30 2.94 14.62
C GLY A 301 -27.04 2.03 13.41
N LYS A 302 -26.84 2.62 12.23
CA LYS A 302 -26.43 1.91 11.01
C LYS A 302 -24.92 1.84 10.89
N SER A 303 -24.41 0.85 10.17
CA SER A 303 -23.02 0.85 9.71
C SER A 303 -22.84 1.91 8.62
N GLY A 304 -21.61 2.31 8.32
CA GLY A 304 -21.34 3.27 7.25
C GLY A 304 -21.80 2.78 5.88
N GLY A 305 -22.02 1.48 5.71
CA GLY A 305 -22.09 0.83 4.42
C GLY A 305 -22.95 -0.42 4.39
N GLY A 306 -22.34 -1.54 4.00
CA GLY A 306 -23.00 -2.84 4.03
C GLY A 306 -23.35 -3.28 5.45
N LYS A 307 -24.30 -4.21 5.57
CA LYS A 307 -24.67 -4.84 6.85
C LYS A 307 -23.43 -5.39 7.57
N MET A 308 -23.34 -5.13 8.87
CA MET A 308 -22.20 -5.58 9.69
C MET A 308 -22.66 -6.50 10.82
N ASN A 309 -22.06 -7.68 10.87
CA ASN A 309 -22.28 -8.72 11.86
C ASN A 309 -21.07 -8.91 12.80
N GLY A 310 -20.09 -8.03 12.72
CA GLY A 310 -18.91 -7.98 13.59
C GLY A 310 -17.97 -6.86 13.20
N GLY A 311 -16.97 -6.60 14.03
CA GLY A 311 -15.97 -5.55 13.80
C GLY A 311 -14.78 -5.66 14.75
N PHE A 312 -13.73 -4.88 14.46
CA PHE A 312 -12.55 -4.80 15.31
C PHE A 312 -12.72 -3.73 16.40
N ILE A 313 -12.38 -4.10 17.64
CA ILE A 313 -12.45 -3.25 18.84
C ILE A 313 -11.11 -3.29 19.60
N ALA A 314 -10.94 -2.40 20.57
CA ALA A 314 -9.84 -2.48 21.51
C ALA A 314 -10.20 -3.40 22.70
N THR A 315 -9.19 -4.04 23.27
CA THR A 315 -9.29 -4.85 24.50
C THR A 315 -8.01 -4.74 25.31
N THR A 316 -8.04 -5.07 26.59
CA THR A 316 -6.83 -5.19 27.42
C THR A 316 -6.25 -6.61 27.45
N ASP A 317 -6.99 -7.59 26.93
CA ASP A 317 -6.53 -8.98 26.86
C ASP A 317 -5.59 -9.17 25.66
N PRO A 318 -4.40 -9.78 25.81
CA PRO A 318 -3.50 -10.04 24.70
C PRO A 318 -4.20 -10.78 23.55
N GLN A 319 -4.05 -10.26 22.33
CA GLN A 319 -4.63 -10.86 21.13
C GLN A 319 -3.55 -11.21 20.11
N GLU A 320 -3.75 -12.33 19.43
CA GLU A 320 -3.01 -12.69 18.22
C GLU A 320 -3.84 -12.29 17.00
N LEU A 321 -3.18 -11.71 16.01
CA LEU A 321 -3.73 -11.35 14.70
C LEU A 321 -2.87 -11.94 13.61
N TYR A 322 -3.28 -11.75 12.35
CA TYR A 322 -2.55 -12.21 11.19
C TYR A 322 -2.34 -11.07 10.20
N ILE A 323 -1.16 -10.99 9.61
CA ILE A 323 -0.78 -9.93 8.68
C ILE A 323 -0.50 -10.47 7.29
N PHE A 324 -1.12 -9.88 6.28
CA PHE A 324 -0.99 -10.32 4.90
C PHE A 324 -0.53 -9.16 4.03
N ASP A 325 0.20 -9.47 2.96
CA ASP A 325 0.46 -8.51 1.89
C ASP A 325 -0.86 -7.96 1.32
N SER A 326 -0.85 -6.66 0.98
CA SER A 326 -1.95 -5.95 0.33
C SER A 326 -1.48 -5.37 -0.99
N ASN A 327 -2.19 -5.69 -2.08
CA ASN A 327 -1.88 -5.26 -3.44
C ASN A 327 -2.09 -3.78 -3.75
N GLN A 328 -2.37 -2.99 -2.73
CA GLN A 328 -2.70 -1.57 -2.84
C GLN A 328 -1.44 -0.68 -2.78
N GLY A 329 -0.26 -1.29 -2.82
CA GLY A 329 1.04 -0.65 -2.88
C GLY A 329 2.11 -1.50 -2.21
N SER A 330 3.38 -1.17 -2.49
CA SER A 330 4.51 -1.73 -1.75
C SER A 330 4.34 -1.50 -0.25
N GLU A 331 4.69 -2.51 0.54
CA GLU A 331 4.72 -2.44 2.01
C GLU A 331 3.36 -2.06 2.63
N CYS A 332 2.27 -2.24 1.88
CA CYS A 332 0.93 -2.21 2.41
C CYS A 332 0.53 -3.60 2.89
N TYR A 333 -0.08 -3.66 4.05
CA TYR A 333 -0.51 -4.89 4.70
C TYR A 333 -1.99 -4.84 5.04
N SER A 334 -2.56 -6.02 5.23
CA SER A 334 -3.91 -6.23 5.74
C SER A 334 -3.83 -7.01 7.04
N ILE A 335 -4.58 -6.58 8.06
CA ILE A 335 -4.60 -7.22 9.39
C ILE A 335 -5.91 -7.98 9.56
N GLY A 336 -5.85 -9.29 9.77
CA GLY A 336 -6.99 -10.19 9.93
C GLY A 336 -7.04 -10.86 11.30
N ASP A 337 -8.19 -11.45 11.62
CA ASP A 337 -8.44 -12.20 12.86
C ASP A 337 -8.03 -13.68 12.80
N SER A 338 -7.69 -14.18 11.61
CA SER A 338 -7.38 -15.59 11.35
C SER A 338 -6.30 -15.77 10.29
N SER A 339 -5.66 -16.94 10.26
CA SER A 339 -4.64 -17.31 9.27
C SER A 339 -5.23 -17.57 7.87
N ASP A 340 -6.55 -17.61 7.74
CA ASP A 340 -7.23 -17.84 6.47
C ASP A 340 -7.39 -16.52 5.70
N ARG A 341 -6.55 -16.37 4.67
CA ARG A 341 -6.55 -15.23 3.76
C ARG A 341 -7.87 -15.05 2.99
N THR A 342 -8.68 -16.10 2.88
CA THR A 342 -9.92 -16.11 2.10
C THR A 342 -11.12 -15.58 2.88
N THR A 343 -10.96 -15.31 4.17
CA THR A 343 -12.02 -14.72 4.99
C THR A 343 -12.31 -13.27 4.58
N ASN A 344 -13.43 -12.75 5.10
CA ASN A 344 -13.76 -11.34 4.99
C ASN A 344 -13.50 -10.59 6.30
N ASN A 345 -12.65 -11.09 7.20
CA ASN A 345 -12.44 -10.54 8.54
C ASN A 345 -11.11 -9.79 8.64
N PHE A 346 -10.98 -8.72 7.87
CA PHE A 346 -9.81 -7.86 7.90
C PHE A 346 -10.15 -6.44 8.31
N LEU A 347 -9.26 -5.84 9.11
CA LEU A 347 -9.37 -4.48 9.63
C LEU A 347 -9.50 -3.49 8.48
N ASN A 348 -10.61 -2.75 8.49
CA ASN A 348 -10.96 -1.88 7.37
C ASN A 348 -11.55 -0.56 7.88
N THR A 349 -11.07 0.57 7.35
CA THR A 349 -11.74 1.88 7.50
C THR A 349 -12.81 2.07 6.42
N TRP A 350 -14.05 1.71 6.74
CA TRP A 350 -15.12 1.85 5.77
C TRP A 350 -15.64 3.30 5.68
N GLY A 351 -15.68 3.85 4.46
CA GLY A 351 -16.17 5.21 4.20
C GLY A 351 -15.09 6.27 4.37
N ASN A 352 -15.23 7.35 3.59
CA ASN A 352 -14.44 8.59 3.63
C ASN A 352 -13.84 8.91 5.00
N VAL A 353 -12.52 8.73 5.16
CA VAL A 353 -11.84 8.42 6.43
C VAL A 353 -11.77 9.53 7.50
N GLY A 354 -12.87 10.22 7.75
CA GLY A 354 -12.97 11.42 8.55
C GLY A 354 -13.80 11.29 9.82
N TRP A 355 -13.77 10.11 10.47
CA TRP A 355 -14.49 9.70 11.71
C TRP A 355 -15.58 8.63 11.51
N HIS A 356 -15.21 7.50 10.90
CA HIS A 356 -16.06 6.32 10.87
C HIS A 356 -15.74 5.39 12.04
N HIS A 357 -16.65 5.32 13.02
CA HIS A 357 -16.63 4.23 13.98
C HIS A 357 -17.13 2.94 13.31
N PHE A 358 -16.55 1.82 13.76
CA PHE A 358 -16.65 0.45 13.27
C PHE A 358 -15.68 0.15 12.12
N MET A 359 -14.52 -0.37 12.52
CA MET A 359 -13.63 -1.09 11.61
C MET A 359 -14.39 -2.32 11.11
N GLY A 360 -14.74 -2.29 9.83
CA GLY A 360 -15.55 -3.33 9.20
C GLY A 360 -14.76 -4.59 8.92
N LYS A 361 -15.46 -5.58 8.37
CA LYS A 361 -14.90 -6.81 7.84
C LYS A 361 -14.84 -6.69 6.33
N TRP A 362 -13.69 -6.97 5.71
CA TRP A 362 -13.65 -7.11 4.26
C TRP A 362 -12.56 -8.05 3.77
N ALA A 363 -12.57 -8.42 2.49
CA ALA A 363 -11.55 -9.28 1.91
C ALA A 363 -10.16 -8.62 1.96
N VAL A 364 -9.12 -9.44 2.03
CA VAL A 364 -7.73 -9.02 1.78
C VAL A 364 -7.65 -8.26 0.43
N ASN A 365 -6.68 -7.34 0.29
CA ASN A 365 -6.46 -6.55 -0.93
C ASN A 365 -7.54 -5.52 -1.25
N ASP A 366 -8.41 -5.21 -0.30
CA ASP A 366 -9.27 -4.05 -0.42
C ASP A 366 -8.54 -2.77 -0.07
N ILE A 367 -8.91 -1.74 -0.80
CA ILE A 367 -8.29 -0.43 -0.75
C ILE A 367 -8.45 0.30 0.58
N ASN A 368 -9.43 -0.10 1.40
CA ASN A 368 -9.69 0.42 2.74
C ASN A 368 -9.06 -0.46 3.84
N ASN A 369 -8.39 -1.54 3.47
CA ASN A 369 -7.62 -2.47 4.32
C ASN A 369 -6.12 -2.46 3.92
N ALA A 370 -5.67 -1.35 3.33
CA ALA A 370 -4.28 -1.14 2.99
C ALA A 370 -3.63 -0.31 4.11
N LEU A 371 -2.80 -0.96 4.92
CA LEU A 371 -2.20 -0.41 6.12
C LEU A 371 -0.68 -0.39 6.01
N LYS A 372 -0.04 0.68 6.44
CA LYS A 372 1.43 0.81 6.50
C LYS A 372 1.87 0.86 7.94
N PHE A 373 2.89 0.08 8.27
CA PHE A 373 3.60 0.20 9.54
C PHE A 373 4.74 1.19 9.34
N ILE A 374 4.60 2.38 9.90
CA ILE A 374 5.57 3.45 9.72
C ILE A 374 6.22 3.73 11.08
N PRO A 375 7.54 3.54 11.23
CA PRO A 375 8.26 3.98 12.41
C PRO A 375 7.92 5.43 12.75
N ILE A 376 7.66 5.75 14.02
CA ILE A 376 7.18 7.10 14.37
C ILE A 376 8.21 8.18 14.05
N ASN A 377 9.50 7.83 14.04
CA ASN A 377 10.62 8.71 13.73
C ASN A 377 10.78 9.01 12.22
N ASP A 378 10.07 8.28 11.35
CA ASP A 378 9.98 8.63 9.92
C ASP A 378 8.98 9.77 9.69
N ILE A 379 8.10 10.03 10.66
CA ILE A 379 7.06 11.08 10.59
C ILE A 379 7.36 12.25 11.53
N LEU A 380 7.92 11.97 12.71
CA LEU A 380 8.17 12.94 13.78
C LEU A 380 9.66 13.01 14.14
N SER A 381 10.14 14.20 14.47
CA SER A 381 11.47 14.37 15.07
C SER A 381 11.50 13.86 16.52
N ASP A 382 12.70 13.57 17.04
CA ASP A 382 12.88 13.17 18.44
C ASP A 382 12.37 14.22 19.42
N GLU A 383 12.52 15.51 19.10
CA GLU A 383 11.97 16.60 19.92
C GLU A 383 10.44 16.61 19.94
N GLU A 384 9.79 16.37 18.80
CA GLU A 384 8.34 16.25 18.71
C GLU A 384 7.85 15.04 19.49
N ILE A 385 8.48 13.88 19.33
CA ILE A 385 8.15 12.66 20.09
C ILE A 385 8.26 12.95 21.59
N ALA A 386 9.36 13.56 22.03
CA ALA A 386 9.55 13.92 23.43
C ALA A 386 8.49 14.91 23.95
N GLU A 387 7.98 15.81 23.11
CA GLU A 387 6.89 16.72 23.47
C GLU A 387 5.55 15.98 23.58
N MET A 388 5.27 15.06 22.66
CA MET A 388 4.07 14.22 22.67
C MET A 388 4.03 13.29 23.90
N ASP A 389 5.16 12.66 24.22
CA ASP A 389 5.32 11.77 25.37
C ASP A 389 5.11 12.51 26.71
N LYS A 390 5.52 13.78 26.79
CA LYS A 390 5.22 14.63 27.97
C LYS A 390 3.73 14.87 28.15
N ALA A 391 3.00 15.13 27.05
CA ALA A 391 1.57 15.42 27.09
C ALA A 391 0.74 14.21 27.57
N THR A 392 1.23 12.98 27.32
CA THR A 392 0.57 11.74 27.74
C THR A 392 0.99 11.25 29.13
N GLY A 393 1.98 11.90 29.76
CA GLY A 393 2.60 11.42 30.99
C GLY A 393 3.49 10.18 30.80
N ILE A 394 3.87 9.86 29.56
CA ILE A 394 4.85 8.83 29.24
C ILE A 394 6.24 9.42 29.51
N SER A 395 6.78 9.17 30.70
CA SER A 395 8.14 9.55 31.03
C SER A 395 9.10 8.46 30.57
N ASN A 396 9.56 8.45 29.31
CA ASN A 396 10.73 7.64 28.89
C ASN A 396 11.40 8.16 27.60
N VAL A 397 12.00 9.34 27.70
CA VAL A 397 13.11 9.71 26.83
C VAL A 397 14.40 9.48 27.62
N LYS A 398 15.02 8.32 27.44
CA LYS A 398 16.48 8.29 27.46
C LYS A 398 16.90 8.30 26.01
N VAL A 399 17.11 9.50 25.47
CA VAL A 399 18.21 9.67 24.52
C VAL A 399 19.38 9.00 25.23
N GLN A 400 19.84 7.85 24.74
CA GLN A 400 21.16 7.39 25.14
C GLN A 400 22.11 8.44 24.58
N ASP A 401 22.33 9.52 25.34
CA ASP A 401 23.64 10.11 25.40
C ASP A 401 24.54 8.93 25.74
N LYS A 402 25.23 8.42 24.71
CA LYS A 402 26.21 7.36 24.81
C LYS A 402 27.10 7.77 25.97
N GLN A 403 26.86 7.21 27.16
CA GLN A 403 27.50 7.69 28.37
C GLN A 403 28.97 7.47 28.11
N ALA A 404 29.69 8.59 27.94
CA ALA A 404 31.12 8.61 27.69
C ALA A 404 31.77 7.95 28.90
N ASN A 405 31.93 6.64 28.84
CA ASN A 405 32.54 5.86 29.89
C ASN A 405 34.01 6.27 29.86
N GLY A 406 34.37 7.25 30.70
CA GLY A 406 35.65 7.98 30.73
C GLY A 406 36.90 7.12 30.97
N TYR A 407 36.78 5.81 30.81
CA TYR A 407 37.86 4.86 30.69
C TYR A 407 38.85 5.31 29.61
N VAL A 408 40.10 5.38 30.03
CA VAL A 408 41.26 5.74 29.22
C VAL A 408 42.06 4.48 28.99
N TYR A 409 42.36 4.19 27.74
CA TYR A 409 43.16 3.04 27.32
C TYR A 409 44.46 3.50 26.68
N THR A 410 45.50 2.68 26.76
CA THR A 410 46.68 2.80 25.90
C THR A 410 46.33 2.42 24.45
N LEU A 411 47.24 2.71 23.52
CA LEU A 411 47.08 2.34 22.11
C LEU A 411 47.02 0.83 21.87
N ASP A 412 47.65 0.03 22.73
CA ASP A 412 47.56 -1.44 22.73
C ASP A 412 46.32 -1.98 23.46
N GLY A 413 45.40 -1.10 23.87
CA GLY A 413 44.08 -1.49 24.39
C GLY A 413 44.02 -1.80 25.89
N ARG A 414 45.07 -1.50 26.67
CA ARG A 414 45.08 -1.71 28.12
C ARG A 414 44.40 -0.55 28.83
N LEU A 415 43.49 -0.86 29.75
CA LEU A 415 42.84 0.16 30.58
C LEU A 415 43.85 0.75 31.57
N VAL A 416 44.00 2.07 31.60
CA VAL A 416 44.97 2.78 32.46
C VAL A 416 44.35 3.74 33.46
N SER A 417 43.16 4.26 33.20
CA SER A 417 42.47 5.17 34.13
C SER A 417 40.99 5.29 33.80
N LYS A 418 40.24 5.94 34.68
CA LYS A 418 38.86 6.42 34.44
C LYS A 418 38.82 7.93 34.14
N SER A 419 39.98 8.57 33.96
CA SER A 419 40.14 10.00 33.64
C SER A 419 41.51 10.28 33.02
N LEU A 420 41.62 11.34 32.21
CA LEU A 420 42.89 11.81 31.66
C LEU A 420 43.75 12.57 32.69
N ASN A 421 43.17 12.97 33.82
CA ASN A 421 43.87 13.73 34.86
C ASN A 421 44.91 12.86 35.57
N GLY A 422 46.15 13.36 35.67
CA GLY A 422 47.25 12.67 36.34
C GLY A 422 47.95 11.59 35.50
N LEU A 423 47.54 11.40 34.23
CA LEU A 423 48.28 10.55 33.30
C LEU A 423 49.55 11.24 32.81
N ALA A 424 50.56 10.43 32.49
CA ALA A 424 51.77 10.92 31.84
C ALA A 424 51.46 11.50 30.45
N LYS A 425 52.35 12.35 29.94
CA LYS A 425 52.25 12.89 28.58
C LYS A 425 52.29 11.75 27.57
N GLY A 426 51.34 11.71 26.64
CA GLY A 426 51.20 10.58 25.71
C GLY A 426 49.89 10.55 24.94
N LEU A 427 49.74 9.55 24.06
CA LEU A 427 48.54 9.33 23.25
C LEU A 427 47.72 8.19 23.86
N TYR A 428 46.43 8.44 24.06
CA TYR A 428 45.49 7.53 24.69
C TYR A 428 44.20 7.37 23.86
N ILE A 429 43.43 6.33 24.14
CA ILE A 429 42.09 6.12 23.58
C ILE A 429 41.04 6.39 24.65
N VAL A 430 40.11 7.30 24.38
CA VAL A 430 38.95 7.59 25.22
C VAL A 430 37.71 7.62 24.33
N ASN A 431 36.69 6.82 24.66
CA ASN A 431 35.48 6.68 23.85
C ASN A 431 35.76 6.40 22.35
N GLY A 432 36.77 5.56 22.07
CA GLY A 432 37.17 5.22 20.69
C GLY A 432 37.91 6.31 19.93
N LYS A 433 38.24 7.45 20.56
CA LYS A 433 39.00 8.56 19.95
C LYS A 433 40.41 8.66 20.52
N LYS A 434 41.38 8.98 19.67
CA LYS A 434 42.76 9.28 20.06
C LYS A 434 42.82 10.65 20.72
N VAL A 435 43.36 10.73 21.93
CA VAL A 435 43.51 11.96 22.73
C VAL A 435 44.97 12.09 23.17
N VAL A 436 45.54 13.30 23.02
CA VAL A 436 46.91 13.61 23.47
C VAL A 436 46.84 14.29 24.83
N VAL A 437 47.48 13.70 25.84
CA VAL A 437 47.78 14.37 27.12
C VAL A 437 49.11 15.10 26.94
N LYS A 438 49.08 16.44 27.07
CA LYS A 438 50.21 17.32 26.76
C LYS A 438 51.10 17.65 27.94
#